data_AF-A0A9W6FBC7-F1
#
_entry.id   AF-A0A9W6FBC7-F1
#
_cell.length_a   1.000
_cell.length_b   1.000
_cell.length_c   1.000
_cell.angle_alpha   90.00
_cell.angle_beta   90.00
_cell.angle_gamma   90.00
#
_symmetry.space_group_name_H-M   'P 1'
#
loop_
_entity.id
_entity.type
_entity.pdbx_description
1 polymer ?
#
loop_
_entity_poly.entity_id
_entity_poly.type
_entity_poly.pdbx_seq_one_letter_code
_entity_poly.pdbx_strand_id
1 'polypeptide(L)' 'MDPSTEKLRKKYMDNPPEGMTSEDIRRMSEDDLLDMDYFLNEDDPFDDGFGEEGFYIF' A
#
# COMPACT_ATOMS: atom_id res chain seq x y z
N MET A 1 -5.16 8.87 15.83
CA MET A 1 -4.02 8.13 15.27
C MET A 1 -4.26 6.69 15.62
N ASP A 2 -4.96 6.01 14.71
CA ASP A 2 -5.14 4.58 14.83
C ASP A 2 -3.78 3.93 14.48
N PRO A 3 -3.19 3.08 15.34
CA PRO A 3 -1.86 2.51 15.09
C PRO A 3 -1.79 1.67 13.80
N SER A 4 -2.95 1.34 13.22
CA SER A 4 -3.12 0.64 11.95
C SER A 4 -2.80 1.54 10.76
N THR A 5 -3.24 2.81 10.76
CA THR A 5 -3.07 3.74 9.63
C THR A 5 -1.63 4.21 9.47
N GLU A 6 -0.91 4.40 10.58
CA GLU A 6 0.53 4.77 10.54
C GLU A 6 1.39 3.66 9.91
N LYS A 7 1.06 2.38 10.16
CA LYS A 7 1.75 1.24 9.55
C LYS A 7 1.50 1.17 8.05
N LEU A 8 0.24 1.34 7.63
CA LEU A 8 -0.13 1.40 6.22
C LEU A 8 0.60 2.56 5.53
N ARG A 9 0.69 3.72 6.19
CA ARG A 9 1.34 4.89 5.61
C ARG A 9 2.81 4.61 5.37
N LYS A 10 3.47 3.94 6.31
CA LYS A 10 4.87 3.54 6.14
C LYS A 10 5.04 2.51 5.01
N LYS A 11 4.20 1.47 4.96
CA LYS A 11 4.19 0.43 3.90
C LYS A 11 4.15 1.07 2.51
N TYR A 12 3.19 1.97 2.28
CA TYR A 12 3.00 2.61 0.98
C TYR A 12 3.95 3.81 0.73
N MET A 13 4.55 4.40 1.76
CA MET A 13 5.65 5.37 1.55
C MET A 13 6.94 4.68 1.10
N ASP A 14 7.24 3.50 1.65
CA ASP A 14 8.43 2.71 1.30
C ASP A 14 8.28 2.08 -0.11
N ASN A 15 7.07 1.61 -0.45
CA ASN A 15 6.73 1.10 -1.80
C ASN A 15 5.39 1.68 -2.25
N PRO A 16 5.38 2.84 -2.94
CA PRO A 16 4.13 3.45 -3.40
C PRO A 16 3.48 2.62 -4.52
N PRO A 17 2.14 2.56 -4.57
CA PRO A 17 1.41 1.93 -5.67
C PRO A 17 1.76 2.56 -7.03
N GLU A 18 1.61 1.79 -8.10
CA GLU A 18 1.85 2.28 -9.46
C GLU A 18 0.99 3.53 -9.75
N GLY A 19 1.61 4.59 -10.27
CA GLY A 19 0.94 5.86 -10.53
C GLY A 19 0.81 6.79 -9.31
N MET A 20 1.33 6.40 -8.14
CA MET A 20 1.44 7.26 -6.96
C MET A 20 2.90 7.49 -6.56
N THR A 21 3.16 8.61 -5.87
CA THR A 21 4.46 8.89 -5.25
C THR A 21 4.38 8.81 -3.73
N SER A 22 5.52 8.61 -3.07
CA SER A 22 5.59 8.61 -1.60
C SER A 22 5.15 9.96 -0.99
N GLU A 23 5.29 11.07 -1.72
CA GLU A 23 4.73 12.36 -1.31
C GLU A 23 3.20 12.38 -1.34
N ASP A 24 2.58 11.69 -2.29
CA ASP A 24 1.12 11.58 -2.37
C ASP A 24 0.58 10.77 -1.19
N ILE A 25 1.21 9.63 -0.88
CA ILE A 25 0.90 8.82 0.33
C ILE A 25 1.11 9.64 1.62
N ARG A 26 2.13 10.50 1.65
CA ARG A 26 2.37 11.40 2.78
C ARG A 26 1.29 12.49 2.90
N ARG A 27 0.57 12.84 1.82
CA ARG A 27 -0.52 13.82 1.86
C ARG A 27 -1.90 13.18 2.02
N MET A 28 -2.04 11.87 1.77
CA MET A 28 -3.31 11.14 1.93
C MET A 28 -3.83 11.20 3.37
N SER A 29 -5.17 11.24 3.47
CA SER A 29 -5.87 11.13 4.73
C SER A 29 -5.86 9.69 5.24
N GLU A 30 -6.20 9.49 6.51
CA GLU A 30 -6.32 8.15 7.09
C GLU A 30 -7.40 7.33 6.36
N ASP A 31 -8.53 7.95 6.00
CA ASP A 31 -9.64 7.30 5.30
C ASP A 31 -9.25 6.92 3.86
N ASP A 32 -8.63 7.84 3.11
CA ASP A 32 -8.16 7.52 1.73
C ASP A 32 -7.15 6.38 1.72
N LEU A 33 -6.33 6.29 2.77
CA LEU A 33 -5.32 5.24 2.91
C LEU A 33 -5.94 3.89 3.24
N LEU A 34 -7.02 3.86 4.04
CA LEU A 34 -7.79 2.66 4.33
C LEU A 34 -8.59 2.20 3.12
N ASP A 35 -9.21 3.12 2.38
CA ASP A 35 -9.90 2.80 1.13
C ASP A 35 -8.94 2.22 0.10
N MET A 36 -7.75 2.81 -0.04
CA MET A 36 -6.71 2.29 -0.93
C MET A 36 -6.19 0.92 -0.48
N ASP A 37 -5.91 0.73 0.81
CA ASP A 37 -5.52 -0.58 1.34
C ASP A 37 -6.63 -1.61 1.12
N TYR A 38 -7.89 -1.23 1.29
CA TYR A 38 -9.02 -2.08 0.96
C TYR A 38 -9.01 -2.46 -0.53
N PHE A 39 -9.01 -1.51 -1.47
CA PHE A 39 -8.98 -1.82 -2.90
C PHE A 39 -7.77 -2.64 -3.36
N LEU A 40 -6.60 -2.44 -2.73
CA LEU A 40 -5.36 -3.14 -3.11
C LEU A 40 -5.23 -4.53 -2.50
N ASN A 41 -5.84 -4.79 -1.34
CA ASN A 41 -5.76 -6.09 -0.65
C ASN A 41 -7.10 -6.88 -0.70
N GLU A 42 -8.22 -6.29 -1.13
CA GLU A 42 -9.53 -6.98 -1.27
C GLU A 42 -9.52 -8.02 -2.40
N ASP A 43 -8.64 -7.86 -3.40
CA ASP A 43 -8.46 -8.79 -4.53
C ASP A 43 -7.36 -9.85 -4.31
N ASP A 44 -6.80 -9.98 -3.10
CA ASP A 44 -5.78 -11.00 -2.81
C ASP A 44 -6.35 -12.22 -2.05
N PRO A 45 -6.84 -13.27 -2.75
CA PRO A 45 -7.13 -14.57 -2.14
C PRO A 45 -5.86 -15.34 -1.72
N PHE A 46 -4.67 -14.73 -1.81
CA PHE A 46 -3.36 -15.32 -1.53
C PHE A 46 -2.49 -14.49 -0.56
N ASP A 47 -3.07 -13.74 0.38
CA ASP A 47 -2.35 -13.11 1.53
C ASP A 47 -1.78 -14.16 2.53
N ASP A 48 -1.47 -15.35 2.03
CA ASP A 48 -0.72 -16.42 2.68
C ASP A 48 0.74 -16.47 2.16
N GLY A 49 1.23 -15.45 1.44
CA GLY A 49 2.68 -15.33 1.18
C GLY A 49 3.14 -14.80 -0.18
N PHE A 50 2.45 -13.85 -0.82
CA PHE A 50 2.95 -13.22 -2.05
C PHE A 50 3.95 -12.07 -1.78
N GLY A 51 5.03 -12.42 -1.07
CA GLY A 51 6.19 -11.58 -0.82
C GLY A 51 7.42 -11.98 -1.65
N GLU A 52 7.25 -12.66 -2.79
CA GLU A 52 8.37 -13.15 -3.61
C GLU A 52 8.15 -12.81 -5.09
N GLU A 53 8.87 -11.78 -5.53
CA GLU A 53 9.46 -11.62 -6.88
C GLU A 53 8.54 -11.51 -8.13
N GLY A 54 8.45 -10.30 -8.68
CA GLY A 54 8.09 -10.08 -10.10
C GLY A 54 7.89 -8.59 -10.41
N PHE A 55 8.61 -7.93 -11.32
CA PHE A 55 9.46 -8.41 -12.42
C PHE A 55 10.55 -7.37 -12.74
N TYR A 56 11.81 -7.82 -12.84
CA TYR A 56 12.83 -7.12 -13.63
C TYR A 56 12.42 -7.21 -15.10
N ILE A 57 12.28 -6.06 -15.77
CA ILE A 57 12.10 -5.98 -17.23
C ILE A 57 13.36 -5.33 -17.83
N PHE A 58 13.99 -6.06 -18.75
CA PHE A 58 15.26 -5.79 -19.44
C PHE A 58 15.20 -4.60 -20.41
#